data_AF-S8GZP6-F1
#
_entry.id   AF-S8GZP6-F1
#
_cell.length_a   1.000
_cell.length_b   1.000
_cell.length_c   1.000
_cell.angle_alpha   90.00
_cell.angle_beta   90.00
_cell.angle_gamma   90.00
#
_symmetry.space_group_name_H-M   'P 1'
#
loop_
_entity.id
_entity.type
_entity.pdbx_description
1 polymer ?
#
loop_
_entity_poly.entity_id
_entity_poly.type
_entity_poly.pdbx_seq_one_letter_code
_entity_poly.pdbx_strand_id
1 'polypeptide(L)'
;MDEISDADRECDQLLSGYRAAVKGFRNVSVLAMADAAKVLWQNLKDYKIAPSMQLERETGLINNLIDDCEKKYAAQVTQLSLTPYVMVLKAANAKVESLLVQRTEIKSTQVLGALRLARLQSDAAYRLLVKIVNAMVLLLDESKYAAFIDFVNELIVRYKQQVIPSGKSGKEPEFPPEEEPEA
;
A
#
# COMPACT_ATOMS: atom_id res chain seq x y z
N MET A 1 8.26 11.42 15.16
CA MET A 1 7.10 10.50 15.12
C MET A 1 6.84 10.16 13.66
N ASP A 2 6.15 9.06 13.39
CA ASP A 2 5.66 8.74 12.03
C ASP A 2 4.61 9.80 11.64
N GLU A 3 4.73 10.44 10.47
CA GLU A 3 3.80 11.49 10.01
C GLU A 3 2.35 11.00 9.99
N ILE A 4 2.15 9.72 9.70
CA ILE A 4 0.84 9.07 9.75
C ILE A 4 0.28 9.09 11.17
N SER A 5 1.11 8.82 12.17
CA SER A 5 0.68 8.81 13.58
C SER A 5 0.30 10.20 14.08
N ASP A 6 0.98 11.25 13.62
CA ASP A 6 0.64 12.62 13.99
C ASP A 6 -0.68 13.08 13.34
N ALA A 7 -0.88 12.75 12.05
CA ALA A 7 -2.12 13.03 11.34
C ALA A 7 -3.32 12.23 11.90
N ASP A 8 -3.09 10.97 12.26
CA ASP A 8 -4.08 10.12 12.93
C ASP A 8 -4.50 10.73 14.27
N ARG A 9 -3.53 11.13 15.10
CA ARG A 9 -3.79 11.78 16.39
C ARG A 9 -4.61 13.07 16.23
N GLU A 10 -4.32 13.87 15.22
CA GLU A 10 -5.08 15.09 14.90
C GLU A 10 -6.53 14.74 14.52
N CYS A 11 -6.73 13.74 13.67
CA CYS A 11 -8.05 13.25 13.26
C CYS A 11 -8.86 12.71 14.46
N ASP A 12 -8.23 11.92 15.32
CA ASP A 12 -8.82 11.40 16.56
C ASP A 12 -9.28 12.50 17.51
N GLN A 13 -8.45 13.52 17.68
CA GLN A 13 -8.78 14.68 18.51
C GLN A 13 -10.00 15.42 17.95
N LEU A 14 -10.07 15.61 16.63
CA LEU A 14 -11.22 16.22 15.98
C LEU A 14 -12.47 15.34 16.11
N LEU A 15 -12.38 14.03 15.90
CA LEU A 15 -13.52 13.13 16.07
C LEU A 15 -14.02 13.14 17.52
N SER A 16 -13.11 13.16 18.49
CA SER A 16 -13.43 13.28 19.91
C SER A 16 -14.14 14.60 20.23
N GLY A 17 -13.64 15.71 19.69
CA GLY A 17 -14.27 17.02 19.87
C GLY A 17 -15.64 17.12 19.18
N TYR A 18 -15.82 16.52 18.01
CA TYR A 18 -17.13 16.42 17.35
C TYR A 18 -18.13 15.67 18.24
N ARG A 19 -17.72 14.51 18.80
CA ARG A 19 -18.55 13.75 19.75
C ARG A 19 -18.91 14.58 20.98
N ALA A 20 -17.96 15.32 21.53
CA ALA A 20 -18.19 16.18 22.69
C ALA A 20 -19.20 17.30 22.36
N ALA A 21 -19.07 17.95 21.21
CA ALA A 21 -19.99 18.99 20.75
C ALA A 21 -21.42 18.45 20.58
N VAL A 22 -21.58 17.34 19.84
CA VAL A 22 -22.89 16.69 19.65
C VAL A 22 -23.48 16.27 21.00
N LYS A 23 -22.68 15.71 21.91
CA LYS A 23 -23.13 15.36 23.26
C LYS A 23 -23.61 16.58 24.05
N GLY A 24 -22.90 17.70 23.96
CA GLY A 24 -23.26 18.95 24.62
C GLY A 24 -24.61 19.49 24.16
N PHE A 25 -24.86 19.49 22.83
CA PHE A 25 -26.13 19.96 22.27
C PHE A 25 -27.36 19.15 22.70
N ARG A 26 -27.19 17.91 23.20
CA ARG A 26 -28.33 17.13 23.72
C ARG A 26 -28.97 17.69 24.98
N ASN A 27 -28.23 18.53 25.73
CA ASN A 27 -28.65 19.04 27.03
C ASN A 27 -29.09 20.52 26.99
N VAL A 28 -29.18 21.12 25.78
CA VAL A 28 -29.60 22.51 25.63
C VAL A 28 -31.12 22.65 25.79
N SER A 29 -31.58 23.81 26.23
CA SER A 29 -33.01 24.11 26.42
C SER A 29 -33.79 24.28 25.11
N VAL A 30 -33.09 24.44 23.98
CA VAL A 30 -33.68 24.57 22.65
C VAL A 30 -34.01 23.18 22.10
N LEU A 31 -35.28 22.79 22.17
CA LEU A 31 -35.76 21.44 21.80
C LEU A 31 -35.30 21.00 20.39
N ALA A 32 -35.42 21.88 19.39
CA ALA A 32 -35.03 21.56 18.02
C ALA A 32 -33.54 21.20 17.89
N MET A 33 -32.67 21.87 18.63
CA MET A 33 -31.23 21.55 18.67
C MET A 33 -30.97 20.26 19.44
N ALA A 34 -31.65 20.06 20.58
CA ALA A 34 -31.52 18.83 21.35
C ALA A 34 -31.94 17.59 20.54
N ASP A 35 -33.01 17.68 19.75
CA ASP A 35 -33.47 16.58 18.92
C ASP A 35 -32.55 16.31 17.73
N ALA A 36 -32.05 17.36 17.06
CA ALA A 36 -31.01 17.22 16.04
C ALA A 36 -29.76 16.52 16.60
N ALA A 37 -29.34 16.89 17.81
CA ALA A 37 -28.20 16.30 18.49
C ALA A 37 -28.42 14.84 18.90
N LYS A 38 -29.64 14.45 19.28
CA LYS A 38 -29.98 13.04 19.57
C LYS A 38 -29.81 12.17 18.32
N VAL A 39 -30.24 12.66 17.15
CA VAL A 39 -30.09 11.95 15.87
C VAL A 39 -28.61 11.76 15.51
N LEU A 40 -27.83 12.85 15.55
CA LEU A 40 -26.38 12.77 15.26
C LEU A 40 -25.63 11.90 16.27
N TRP A 41 -26.03 11.93 17.54
CA TRP A 41 -25.46 11.07 18.57
C TRP A 41 -25.72 9.59 18.31
N GLN A 42 -26.92 9.24 17.83
CA GLN A 42 -27.22 7.86 17.47
C GLN A 42 -26.35 7.42 16.28
N ASN A 43 -26.21 8.27 15.25
CA ASN A 43 -25.32 7.99 14.12
C ASN A 43 -23.89 7.71 14.59
N LEU A 44 -23.34 8.56 15.46
CA LEU A 44 -22.01 8.35 16.06
C LEU A 44 -21.87 7.02 16.79
N LYS A 45 -22.92 6.59 17.50
CA LYS A 45 -22.93 5.31 18.21
C LYS A 45 -23.00 4.12 17.26
N ASP A 46 -23.71 4.24 16.16
CA ASP A 46 -23.90 3.15 15.20
C ASP A 46 -22.58 2.78 14.51
N TYR A 47 -21.72 3.78 14.22
CA TYR A 47 -20.40 3.55 13.63
C TYR A 47 -19.39 2.85 14.55
N LYS A 48 -19.52 2.99 15.89
CA LYS A 48 -18.65 2.34 16.89
C LYS A 48 -17.14 2.51 16.63
N ILE A 49 -16.74 3.68 16.11
CA ILE A 49 -15.33 3.97 15.78
C ILE A 49 -14.51 3.99 17.08
N ALA A 50 -13.50 3.13 17.16
CA ALA A 50 -12.64 2.99 18.33
C ALA A 50 -11.17 3.19 17.92
N PRO A 51 -10.37 3.99 18.65
CA PRO A 51 -8.97 4.28 18.29
C PRO A 51 -8.03 3.06 18.30
N SER A 52 -8.47 1.94 18.87
CA SER A 52 -7.70 0.69 18.88
C SER A 52 -7.94 -0.16 17.62
N MET A 53 -8.70 0.35 16.65
CA MET A 53 -8.96 -0.34 15.40
C MET A 53 -7.74 -0.28 14.46
N GLN A 54 -7.79 -1.06 13.40
CA GLN A 54 -6.82 -0.89 12.31
C GLN A 54 -7.05 0.46 11.64
N LEU A 55 -5.98 1.25 11.46
CA LEU A 55 -6.05 2.62 10.96
C LEU A 55 -6.79 2.75 9.62
N GLU A 56 -6.52 1.91 8.62
CA GLU A 56 -7.22 1.99 7.33
C GLU A 56 -8.73 1.78 7.47
N ARG A 57 -9.15 0.90 8.39
CA ARG A 57 -10.56 0.65 8.68
C ARG A 57 -11.19 1.84 9.39
N GLU A 58 -10.49 2.41 10.37
CA GLU A 58 -10.94 3.61 11.07
C GLU A 58 -11.13 4.78 10.11
N THR A 59 -10.12 5.08 9.27
CA THR A 59 -10.20 6.12 8.23
C THR A 59 -11.43 5.93 7.33
N GLY A 60 -11.71 4.70 6.90
CA GLY A 60 -12.90 4.40 6.09
C GLY A 60 -14.22 4.61 6.84
N LEU A 61 -14.29 4.25 8.12
CA LEU A 61 -15.47 4.50 8.95
C LEU A 61 -15.70 6.00 9.19
N ILE A 62 -14.63 6.77 9.40
CA ILE A 62 -14.71 8.23 9.57
C ILE A 62 -15.18 8.89 8.26
N ASN A 63 -14.69 8.44 7.11
CA ASN A 63 -15.17 8.91 5.80
C ASN A 63 -16.68 8.68 5.64
N ASN A 64 -17.17 7.48 5.96
CA ASN A 64 -18.60 7.18 5.88
C ASN A 64 -19.43 8.02 6.88
N LEU A 65 -18.92 8.24 8.09
CA LEU A 65 -19.55 9.13 9.08
C LEU A 65 -19.65 10.57 8.57
N ILE A 66 -18.59 11.09 7.93
CA ILE A 66 -18.58 12.42 7.31
C ILE A 66 -19.60 12.48 6.18
N ASP A 67 -19.65 11.46 5.32
CA ASP A 67 -20.61 11.37 4.23
C ASP A 67 -22.06 11.40 4.73
N ASP A 68 -22.35 10.68 5.82
CA ASP A 68 -23.66 10.75 6.48
C ASP A 68 -23.94 12.15 7.04
N CYS A 69 -22.94 12.82 7.62
CA CYS A 69 -23.07 14.20 8.08
C CYS A 69 -23.36 15.18 6.95
N GLU A 70 -22.74 15.01 5.78
CA GLU A 70 -22.89 15.90 4.62
C GLU A 70 -24.14 15.61 3.79
N LYS A 71 -24.66 14.39 3.84
CA LYS A 71 -25.81 13.94 3.03
C LYS A 71 -27.02 13.71 3.92
N LYS A 72 -27.04 12.57 4.61
CA LYS A 72 -28.21 12.07 5.36
C LYS A 72 -28.63 12.99 6.50
N TYR A 73 -27.67 13.63 7.16
CA TYR A 73 -27.89 14.45 8.35
C TYR A 73 -27.45 15.92 8.17
N ALA A 74 -27.37 16.40 6.94
CA ALA A 74 -26.92 17.75 6.61
C ALA A 74 -27.76 18.84 7.32
N ALA A 75 -29.08 18.62 7.42
CA ALA A 75 -29.99 19.53 8.10
C ALA A 75 -29.67 19.64 9.60
N GLN A 76 -29.41 18.51 10.28
CA GLN A 76 -29.06 18.47 11.69
C GLN A 76 -27.68 19.08 11.95
N VAL A 77 -26.71 18.83 11.06
CA VAL A 77 -25.36 19.43 11.14
C VAL A 77 -25.46 20.96 11.01
N THR A 78 -26.27 21.45 10.07
CA THR A 78 -26.51 22.89 9.88
C THR A 78 -27.27 23.51 11.06
N GLN A 79 -28.29 22.82 11.58
CA GLN A 79 -29.07 23.24 12.75
C GLN A 79 -28.19 23.49 13.98
N LEU A 80 -27.11 22.72 14.14
CA LEU A 80 -26.16 22.83 15.25
C LEU A 80 -24.92 23.66 14.92
N SER A 81 -24.86 24.26 13.73
CA SER A 81 -23.69 25.01 13.23
C SER A 81 -22.39 24.17 13.25
N LEU A 82 -22.50 22.85 13.03
CA LEU A 82 -21.37 21.92 13.05
C LEU A 82 -20.71 21.76 11.68
N THR A 83 -21.22 22.40 10.63
CA THR A 83 -20.65 22.32 9.26
C THR A 83 -19.15 22.63 9.20
N PRO A 84 -18.63 23.71 9.84
CA PRO A 84 -17.20 23.96 9.85
C PRO A 84 -16.41 22.84 10.53
N TYR A 85 -17.00 22.22 11.54
CA TYR A 85 -16.40 21.12 12.28
C TYR A 85 -16.25 19.87 11.39
N VAL A 86 -17.32 19.48 10.69
CA VAL A 86 -17.33 18.35 9.75
C VAL A 86 -16.31 18.57 8.62
N MET A 87 -16.18 19.80 8.13
CA MET A 87 -15.20 20.16 7.10
C MET A 87 -13.75 19.98 7.58
N VAL A 88 -13.43 20.43 8.80
CA VAL A 88 -12.08 20.26 9.36
C VAL A 88 -11.78 18.78 9.62
N LEU A 89 -12.74 18.01 10.15
CA LEU A 89 -12.61 16.57 10.33
C LEU A 89 -12.36 15.85 8.99
N LYS A 90 -13.06 16.26 7.93
CA LYS A 90 -12.87 15.73 6.57
C LYS A 90 -11.46 16.00 6.04
N ALA A 91 -10.96 17.20 6.20
CA ALA A 91 -9.59 17.54 5.79
C ALA A 91 -8.55 16.70 6.55
N ALA A 92 -8.73 16.52 7.86
CA ALA A 92 -7.82 15.70 8.67
C ALA A 92 -7.86 14.22 8.24
N ASN A 93 -9.05 13.64 8.05
CA ASN A 93 -9.17 12.23 7.63
C ASN A 93 -8.60 12.00 6.21
N ALA A 94 -8.82 12.93 5.28
CA ALA A 94 -8.24 12.87 3.93
C ALA A 94 -6.70 12.94 3.94
N LYS A 95 -6.11 13.65 4.90
CA LYS A 95 -4.65 13.68 5.10
C LYS A 95 -4.13 12.31 5.55
N VAL A 96 -4.80 11.65 6.50
CA VAL A 96 -4.46 10.28 6.92
C VAL A 96 -4.56 9.32 5.74
N GLU A 97 -5.66 9.37 4.97
CA GLU A 97 -5.86 8.55 3.78
C GLU A 97 -4.75 8.73 2.74
N SER A 98 -4.38 9.98 2.44
CA SER A 98 -3.27 10.31 1.53
C SER A 98 -1.94 9.71 1.98
N LEU A 99 -1.59 9.84 3.27
CA LEU A 99 -0.34 9.30 3.80
C LEU A 99 -0.32 7.77 3.79
N LEU A 100 -1.46 7.11 4.04
CA LEU A 100 -1.58 5.65 3.94
C LEU A 100 -1.35 5.16 2.50
N VAL A 101 -1.89 5.87 1.52
CA VAL A 101 -1.67 5.59 0.09
C VAL A 101 -0.19 5.78 -0.26
N GLN A 102 0.42 6.92 0.10
CA GLN A 102 1.84 7.20 -0.14
C GLN A 102 2.76 6.14 0.48
N ARG A 103 2.51 5.73 1.72
CA ARG A 103 3.27 4.64 2.38
C ARG A 103 3.19 3.34 1.58
N THR A 104 2.02 3.04 1.02
CA THR A 104 1.79 1.84 0.21
C THR A 104 2.55 1.91 -1.11
N GLU A 105 2.54 3.07 -1.78
CA GLU A 105 3.30 3.33 -3.01
C GLU A 105 4.81 3.23 -2.80
N ILE A 106 5.32 3.82 -1.71
CA ILE A 106 6.74 3.75 -1.33
C ILE A 106 7.16 2.30 -1.11
N LYS A 107 6.39 1.54 -0.32
CA LYS A 107 6.67 0.12 -0.07
C LYS A 107 6.66 -0.71 -1.36
N SER A 108 5.68 -0.48 -2.24
CA SER A 108 5.60 -1.15 -3.55
C SER A 108 6.86 -0.88 -4.39
N THR A 109 7.27 0.38 -4.47
CA THR A 109 8.45 0.80 -5.23
C THR A 109 9.74 0.21 -4.67
N GLN A 110 9.89 0.18 -3.34
CA GLN A 110 11.05 -0.46 -2.69
C GLN A 110 11.12 -1.96 -3.00
N VAL A 111 10.00 -2.67 -2.95
CA VAL A 111 9.93 -4.10 -3.28
C VAL A 111 10.32 -4.33 -4.74
N LEU A 112 9.83 -3.50 -5.68
CA LEU A 112 10.22 -3.57 -7.09
C LEU A 112 11.73 -3.31 -7.29
N GLY A 113 12.30 -2.34 -6.59
CA GLY A 113 13.74 -2.05 -6.62
C GLY A 113 14.59 -3.20 -6.09
N ALA A 114 14.22 -3.76 -4.93
CA ALA A 114 14.89 -4.91 -4.34
C ALA A 114 14.83 -6.14 -5.26
N LEU A 115 13.68 -6.39 -5.90
CA LEU A 115 13.51 -7.46 -6.87
C LEU A 115 14.45 -7.28 -8.09
N ARG A 116 14.57 -6.06 -8.60
CA ARG A 116 15.49 -5.74 -9.71
C ARG A 116 16.95 -5.99 -9.32
N LEU A 117 17.36 -5.58 -8.12
CA LEU A 117 18.72 -5.79 -7.63
C LEU A 117 19.04 -7.28 -7.46
N ALA A 118 18.13 -8.05 -6.86
CA ALA A 118 18.27 -9.49 -6.69
C ALA A 118 18.42 -10.22 -8.04
N ARG A 119 17.68 -9.78 -9.06
CA ARG A 119 17.80 -10.31 -10.42
C ARG A 119 19.17 -10.03 -11.02
N LEU A 120 19.66 -8.78 -10.93
CA LEU A 120 20.99 -8.43 -11.44
C LEU A 120 22.10 -9.26 -10.78
N GLN A 121 22.05 -9.44 -9.47
CA GLN A 121 23.02 -10.26 -8.73
C GLN A 121 22.94 -11.74 -9.14
N SER A 122 21.74 -12.29 -9.28
CA SER A 122 21.53 -13.67 -9.71
C SER A 122 22.04 -13.91 -11.13
N ASP A 123 21.71 -13.00 -12.06
CA ASP A 123 22.14 -13.08 -13.45
C ASP A 123 23.67 -12.94 -13.57
N ALA A 124 24.29 -12.08 -12.76
CA ALA A 124 25.75 -11.95 -12.70
C ALA A 124 26.43 -13.23 -12.20
N ALA A 125 25.91 -13.83 -11.11
CA ALA A 125 26.41 -15.10 -10.58
C ALA A 125 26.26 -16.24 -11.60
N TYR A 126 25.13 -16.31 -12.30
CA TYR A 126 24.91 -17.27 -13.37
C TYR A 126 25.92 -17.10 -14.53
N ARG A 127 26.12 -15.86 -15.01
CA ARG A 127 27.11 -15.57 -16.06
C ARG A 127 28.52 -15.94 -15.64
N LEU A 128 28.89 -15.68 -14.38
CA LEU A 128 30.18 -16.08 -13.83
C LEU A 128 30.34 -17.60 -13.82
N LEU A 129 29.31 -18.34 -13.36
CA LEU A 129 29.31 -19.80 -13.38
C LEU A 129 29.53 -20.34 -14.80
N VAL A 130 28.79 -19.84 -15.79
CA VAL A 130 28.94 -20.23 -17.19
C VAL A 130 30.36 -19.96 -17.69
N LYS A 131 30.92 -18.76 -17.42
CA LYS A 131 32.29 -18.41 -17.81
C LYS A 131 33.33 -19.36 -17.19
N ILE A 132 33.19 -19.69 -15.90
CA ILE A 132 34.11 -20.59 -15.20
C ILE A 132 34.03 -22.00 -15.78
N VAL A 133 32.82 -22.54 -15.99
CA VAL A 133 32.63 -23.90 -16.52
C VAL A 133 33.20 -23.99 -17.93
N ASN A 134 32.91 -23.01 -18.80
CA ASN A 134 33.47 -22.98 -20.14
C ASN A 134 35.00 -22.85 -20.14
N ALA A 135 35.57 -22.03 -19.25
CA ALA A 135 37.02 -21.92 -19.11
C ALA A 135 37.66 -23.23 -18.59
N MET A 136 37.02 -23.93 -17.66
CA MET A 136 37.48 -25.23 -17.17
C MET A 136 37.46 -26.28 -18.29
N VAL A 137 36.44 -26.30 -19.14
CA VAL A 137 36.40 -27.19 -20.32
C VAL A 137 37.54 -26.89 -21.30
N LEU A 138 37.89 -25.61 -21.49
CA LEU A 138 38.98 -25.23 -22.38
C LEU A 138 40.38 -25.54 -21.81
N LEU A 139 40.57 -25.42 -20.50
CA LEU A 139 41.87 -25.57 -19.83
C LEU A 139 42.13 -26.98 -19.31
N LEU A 140 41.08 -27.77 -19.09
CA LEU A 140 41.13 -29.12 -18.53
C LEU A 140 40.42 -30.11 -19.47
N ASP A 141 40.48 -31.39 -19.13
CA ASP A 141 39.84 -32.45 -19.92
C ASP A 141 38.29 -32.34 -19.87
N GLU A 142 37.68 -32.05 -21.02
CA GLU A 142 36.23 -31.90 -21.24
C GLU A 142 35.42 -33.08 -20.69
N SER A 143 35.96 -34.30 -20.76
CA SER A 143 35.29 -35.51 -20.30
C SER A 143 34.93 -35.47 -18.80
N LYS A 144 35.63 -34.65 -18.01
CA LYS A 144 35.38 -34.47 -16.58
C LYS A 144 34.18 -33.59 -16.25
N TYR A 145 33.70 -32.80 -17.21
CA TYR A 145 32.63 -31.81 -17.01
C TYR A 145 31.38 -32.06 -17.85
N ALA A 146 31.45 -32.96 -18.85
CA ALA A 146 30.34 -33.29 -19.75
C ALA A 146 29.02 -33.60 -19.02
N ALA A 147 29.04 -34.47 -18.02
CA ALA A 147 27.83 -34.84 -17.27
C ALA A 147 27.19 -33.64 -16.52
N PHE A 148 27.99 -32.69 -16.05
CA PHE A 148 27.48 -31.47 -15.41
C PHE A 148 26.88 -30.51 -16.44
N ILE A 149 27.54 -30.35 -17.59
CA ILE A 149 27.07 -29.50 -18.69
C ILE A 149 25.74 -30.02 -19.23
N ASP A 150 25.64 -31.32 -19.49
CA ASP A 150 24.43 -31.96 -19.97
C ASP A 150 23.28 -31.79 -18.98
N PHE A 151 23.53 -32.00 -17.68
CA PHE A 151 22.54 -31.80 -16.63
C PHE A 151 22.02 -30.36 -16.59
N VAL A 152 22.91 -29.36 -16.62
CA VAL A 152 22.52 -27.94 -16.60
C VAL A 152 21.76 -27.55 -17.87
N ASN A 153 22.18 -28.05 -19.04
CA ASN A 153 21.51 -27.83 -20.31
C ASN A 153 20.10 -28.43 -20.31
N GLU A 154 19.93 -29.65 -19.81
CA GLU A 154 18.62 -30.29 -19.67
C GLU A 154 17.71 -29.51 -18.70
N LEU A 155 18.26 -29.02 -17.59
CA LEU A 155 17.57 -28.12 -16.67
C LEU A 155 17.08 -26.84 -17.34
N ILE A 156 17.93 -26.20 -18.15
CA ILE A 156 17.58 -24.99 -18.91
C ILE A 156 16.46 -25.29 -19.92
N VAL A 157 16.56 -26.40 -20.66
CA VAL A 157 15.57 -26.82 -21.65
C VAL A 157 14.22 -27.06 -20.97
N ARG A 158 14.20 -27.86 -19.89
CA ARG A 158 12.99 -28.15 -19.13
C ARG A 158 12.36 -26.87 -18.58
N TYR A 159 13.17 -25.96 -18.03
CA TYR A 159 12.66 -24.69 -17.52
C TYR A 159 12.07 -23.81 -18.63
N LYS A 160 12.76 -23.67 -19.76
CA LYS A 160 12.24 -22.93 -20.93
C LYS A 160 10.90 -23.51 -21.41
N GLN A 161 10.76 -24.83 -21.46
CA GLN A 161 9.52 -25.51 -21.86
C GLN A 161 8.38 -25.32 -20.86
N GLN A 162 8.67 -25.27 -19.55
CA GLN A 162 7.66 -25.16 -18.50
C GLN A 162 7.21 -23.72 -18.23
N VAL A 163 8.08 -22.73 -18.47
CA VAL A 163 7.86 -21.33 -18.01
C VAL A 163 7.64 -20.36 -19.17
N ILE A 164 8.09 -20.66 -20.39
CA ILE A 164 7.81 -19.83 -21.56
C ILE A 164 6.50 -20.33 -22.21
N PRO A 165 5.40 -19.55 -22.20
CA PRO A 165 4.18 -19.94 -22.88
C PRO A 165 4.45 -20.19 -24.36
N SER A 166 3.90 -21.27 -24.89
CA SER A 166 4.25 -21.95 -26.16
C SER A 166 4.02 -21.15 -27.46
N GLY A 167 4.00 -19.81 -27.41
CA GLY A 167 3.83 -18.91 -28.56
C GLY A 167 5.00 -17.95 -28.84
N LYS A 168 6.12 -18.04 -28.11
CA LYS A 168 7.32 -17.18 -28.31
C LYS A 168 8.58 -17.95 -28.77
N SER A 169 8.43 -19.11 -29.39
CA SER A 169 9.53 -19.99 -29.80
C SER A 169 10.34 -19.50 -31.02
N GLY A 170 10.35 -18.19 -31.32
CA GLY A 170 10.95 -17.65 -32.55
C GLY A 170 11.81 -16.40 -32.38
N LYS A 171 12.02 -15.90 -31.15
CA LYS A 171 13.02 -14.87 -30.90
C LYS A 171 13.97 -15.40 -29.84
N GLU A 172 15.22 -15.67 -30.23
CA GLU A 172 16.29 -15.78 -29.25
C GLU A 172 16.24 -14.51 -28.37
N PRO A 173 16.33 -14.65 -27.05
CA PRO A 173 16.44 -13.48 -26.20
C PRO A 173 17.72 -12.74 -26.58
N GLU A 174 17.59 -11.60 -27.25
CA GLU A 174 18.70 -10.67 -27.41
C GLU A 174 19.13 -10.25 -26.01
N PHE A 175 20.35 -10.66 -25.65
CA PHE A 175 21.01 -10.16 -24.46
C PHE A 175 21.21 -8.65 -24.65
N PRO A 176 20.89 -7.81 -23.65
CA PRO A 176 21.27 -6.41 -23.69
C PRO A 176 22.77 -6.31 -23.96
N PRO A 177 23.23 -5.39 -24.84
CA PRO A 177 24.64 -5.20 -25.09
C PRO A 177 25.38 -4.95 -23.77
N GLU A 178 26.61 -5.45 -23.69
CA GLU A 178 27.49 -5.24 -22.53
C GLU A 178 27.65 -3.73 -22.30
N GLU A 179 27.04 -3.21 -21.24
CA GLU A 179 27.38 -1.87 -20.74
C GLU A 179 28.77 -1.98 -20.09
N GLU A 180 29.78 -1.45 -20.77
CA GLU A 180 31.11 -1.26 -20.20
C GLU A 180 31.01 -0.34 -18.97
N PRO A 181 31.70 -0.66 -17.86
CA PRO A 181 31.68 0.20 -16.69
C PRO A 181 32.35 1.54 -17.03
N GLU A 182 31.62 2.64 -16.84
CA GLU A 182 32.19 3.99 -16.89
C GLU A 182 33.37 4.09 -15.90
N ALA A 183 34.52 4.53 -16.42
CA ALA A 183 35.76 4.77 -15.68
C ALA A 183 35.77 6.12 -14.97
#